data_AF-A0A7C1MG12-F1
#
_entry.id   AF-A0A7C1MG12-F1
#
_cell.length_a   1.000
_cell.length_b   1.000
_cell.length_c   1.000
_cell.angle_alpha   90.00
_cell.angle_beta   90.00
_cell.angle_gamma   90.00
#
_symmetry.space_group_name_H-M   'P 1'
#
loop_
_entity.id
_entity.type
_entity.pdbx_description
1 polymer ?
#
loop_
_entity_poly.entity_id
_entity_poly.type
_entity_poly.pdbx_seq_one_letter_code
_entity_poly.pdbx_strand_id
1 'polypeptide(L)' 'MHGELPKSVKKNIDDWFRCIDGALPRKDFLALMEKVRFRNIEVISKIRNARTGHELAICANIRDYKQ' A
#
# COMPACT_ATOMS: atom_id res chain seq x y z
N MET A 1 -7.11 -23.24 5.92
CA MET A 1 -6.73 -21.94 5.31
C MET A 1 -5.21 -21.88 5.32
N HIS A 2 -4.56 -21.57 4.19
CA HIS A 2 -3.10 -21.36 4.19
C HIS A 2 -2.81 -19.90 4.56
N GLY A 3 -2.45 -19.69 5.83
CA GLY A 3 -2.18 -18.36 6.38
C GLY A 3 -0.79 -17.86 6.01
N GLU A 4 -0.71 -17.00 4.98
CA GLU A 4 0.51 -16.34 4.52
C GLU A 4 1.26 -15.60 5.65
N LEU A 5 2.60 -15.62 5.76
CA LEU A 5 3.67 -16.26 4.97
C LEU A 5 4.60 -17.08 5.91
N PRO A 6 5.55 -17.86 5.38
CA PRO A 6 6.75 -18.29 6.09
C PRO A 6 7.61 -17.07 6.47
N LYS A 7 7.28 -16.46 7.60
CA LYS A 7 7.90 -15.22 8.08
C LYS A 7 9.29 -15.53 8.66
N SER A 8 10.33 -15.36 7.85
CA SER A 8 11.57 -14.66 8.29
C SER A 8 11.31 -13.17 8.61
N VAL A 9 10.03 -12.79 8.57
CA VAL A 9 9.41 -11.60 9.12
C VAL A 9 9.68 -10.33 8.31
N LYS A 10 9.28 -10.37 7.03
CA LYS A 10 9.04 -9.15 6.23
C LYS A 10 10.23 -8.16 6.29
N LYS A 11 11.45 -8.71 6.32
CA LYS A 11 12.73 -8.06 6.68
C LYS A 11 12.79 -7.44 8.10
N ASN A 12 11.75 -6.76 8.57
CA ASN A 12 11.62 -6.23 9.93
C ASN A 12 10.18 -6.41 10.44
N ILE A 13 10.04 -7.01 11.64
CA ILE A 13 8.76 -7.20 12.35
C ILE A 13 7.99 -5.88 12.51
N ASP A 14 8.68 -4.81 12.88
CA ASP A 14 8.07 -3.50 13.15
C ASP A 14 7.51 -2.89 11.87
N ASP A 15 8.34 -2.81 10.82
CA ASP A 15 7.93 -2.23 9.54
C ASP A 15 6.78 -3.02 8.89
N TRP A 16 6.68 -4.32 9.16
CA TRP A 16 5.58 -5.15 8.64
C TRP A 16 4.27 -4.96 9.41
N PHE A 17 4.31 -4.87 10.74
CA PHE A 17 3.16 -4.46 11.56
C PHE A 17 2.71 -3.03 11.22
N ARG A 18 3.66 -2.14 10.92
CA ARG A 18 3.45 -0.78 10.42
C ARG A 18 2.92 -0.72 8.98
N CYS A 19 2.90 -1.84 8.25
CA CYS A 19 2.55 -1.95 6.83
C CYS A 19 3.47 -1.16 5.87
N ILE A 20 4.74 -0.97 6.24
CA ILE A 20 5.78 -0.34 5.43
C ILE A 20 6.39 -1.37 4.45
N ASP A 21 6.90 -2.51 4.92
CA ASP A 21 7.52 -3.52 4.02
C ASP A 21 6.52 -4.17 3.03
N GLY A 22 5.22 -4.08 3.31
CA GLY A 22 4.16 -4.47 2.37
C GLY A 22 3.66 -3.36 1.44
N ALA A 23 4.26 -2.17 1.44
CA ALA A 23 3.82 -1.03 0.65
C ALA A 23 4.49 -1.00 -0.74
N LEU A 24 3.68 -0.82 -1.79
CA LEU A 24 4.20 -0.58 -3.14
C LEU A 24 4.58 0.91 -3.33
N PRO A 25 5.71 1.22 -3.98
CA PRO A 25 5.98 2.56 -4.47
C PRO A 25 4.86 3.07 -5.39
N ARG A 26 4.56 4.38 -5.36
CA ARG A 26 3.41 4.97 -6.08
C ARG A 26 3.38 4.63 -7.58
N LYS A 27 4.53 4.56 -8.25
CA LYS A 27 4.62 4.22 -9.68
C LYS A 27 4.13 2.79 -9.93
N ASP A 28 4.65 1.85 -9.15
CA ASP A 28 4.39 0.42 -9.28
C ASP A 28 2.95 0.08 -8.91
N PHE A 29 2.40 0.76 -7.89
CA PHE A 29 0.98 0.72 -7.57
C PHE A 29 0.11 1.17 -8.75
N LEU A 30 0.40 2.33 -9.36
CA LEU A 30 -0.40 2.84 -10.49
C LEU A 30 -0.33 1.90 -11.70
N ALA A 31 0.86 1.38 -12.03
CA ALA A 31 1.03 0.40 -13.11
C ALA A 31 0.29 -0.92 -12.83
N LEU A 32 0.24 -1.38 -11.58
CA LEU A 32 -0.55 -2.54 -11.17
C LEU A 32 -2.06 -2.28 -11.33
N MET A 33 -2.54 -1.10 -10.94
CA MET A 33 -3.95 -0.72 -11.07
C MET A 33 -4.38 -0.61 -12.55
N GLU A 34 -3.54 -0.01 -13.40
CA GLU A 34 -3.76 0.06 -14.85
C GLU A 34 -3.79 -1.35 -15.49
N LYS A 35 -2.87 -2.24 -15.08
CA LYS A 35 -2.84 -3.64 -15.53
C LYS A 35 -4.13 -4.40 -15.18
N VAL A 36 -4.78 -4.09 -14.06
CA VAL A 36 -6.10 -4.66 -13.69
C VAL A 36 -7.30 -3.82 -14.16
N ARG A 37 -7.06 -2.87 -15.09
CA ARG A 37 -8.04 -2.05 -15.82
C ARG A 37 -8.69 -0.89 -15.05
N PHE A 38 -8.21 -0.53 -13.85
CA PHE A 38 -8.54 0.79 -13.29
C PHE A 38 -7.85 1.87 -14.12
N ARG A 39 -8.54 2.97 -14.44
CA ARG A 39 -8.04 3.99 -15.39
C ARG A 39 -8.15 5.40 -14.87
N ASN A 40 -9.22 5.70 -14.13
CA ASN A 40 -9.53 7.05 -13.66
C ASN A 40 -9.18 7.16 -12.17
N ILE A 41 -7.90 6.89 -11.86
CA ILE A 41 -7.39 6.68 -10.50
C ILE A 41 -7.12 8.03 -9.82
N GLU A 42 -8.05 8.46 -8.97
CA GLU A 42 -7.91 9.69 -8.18
C GLU A 42 -7.37 9.39 -6.77
N VAL A 43 -6.41 10.20 -6.32
CA VAL A 43 -5.92 10.17 -4.92
C VAL A 43 -6.69 11.22 -4.12
N ILE A 44 -7.79 10.78 -3.48
CA ILE A 44 -8.70 11.63 -2.70
C ILE A 44 -7.99 12.25 -1.49
N SER A 45 -7.13 11.48 -0.82
CA SER A 45 -6.31 12.02 0.27
C SER A 45 -4.99 11.27 0.43
N LYS A 46 -4.02 11.95 1.07
CA LYS A 46 -2.76 11.37 1.55
C LYS A 46 -2.60 11.76 3.01
N ILE A 47 -2.33 10.78 3.88
CA ILE A 47 -2.14 11.00 5.32
C ILE A 47 -0.92 10.19 5.80
N ARG A 48 -0.26 10.65 6.87
CA ARG A 48 0.72 9.80 7.56
C ARG A 48 -0.02 8.58 8.14
N ASN A 49 0.58 7.40 8.03
CA ASN A 49 -0.01 6.16 8.53
C ASN A 49 0.01 6.17 10.07
N ALA A 50 -1.17 6.39 10.67
CA ALA A 50 -1.35 6.58 12.10
C ALA A 50 -0.84 5.41 12.98
N ARG A 51 -0.67 4.20 12.44
CA ARG A 51 -0.08 3.06 13.16
C ARG A 51 1.45 3.08 13.24
N THR A 52 2.12 4.08 12.67
CA THR A 52 3.57 4.02 12.42
C THR A 52 4.36 5.15 13.06
N GLY A 53 3.81 6.37 13.10
CA GLY A 53 4.57 7.60 13.36
C GLY A 53 5.63 7.93 12.30
N HIS A 54 5.90 7.04 11.34
CA HIS A 54 7.07 7.06 10.49
C HIS A 54 6.89 8.01 9.31
N GLU A 55 7.88 8.89 9.09
CA GLU A 55 7.74 10.04 8.18
C GLU A 55 7.46 9.64 6.73
N LEU A 56 8.05 8.53 6.29
CA LEU A 56 7.92 8.00 4.92
C LEU A 56 6.67 7.13 4.72
N ALA A 57 5.94 6.79 5.79
CA ALA A 57 4.78 5.89 5.73
C ALA A 57 3.50 6.68 5.38
N ILE A 58 3.31 6.97 4.10
CA ILE A 58 2.13 7.70 3.60
C ILE A 58 1.05 6.72 3.14
N CYS A 59 -0.12 6.76 3.79
CA CYS A 59 -1.33 6.11 3.28
C CYS A 59 -2.01 7.02 2.25
N ALA A 60 -2.63 6.43 1.23
CA ALA A 60 -3.43 7.14 0.23
C ALA A 60 -4.82 6.50 0.12
N ASN A 61 -5.87 7.32 0.22
CA ASN A 61 -7.24 6.88 -0.12
C ASN A 61 -7.45 7.13 -1.61
N ILE A 62 -7.85 6.08 -2.32
CA ILE A 62 -7.91 6.05 -3.78
C ILE A 62 -9.28 5.58 -4.24
N ARG A 63 -9.80 6.22 -5.28
CA ARG A 63 -11.04 5.85 -5.97
C ARG A 63 -10.74 5.68 -7.45
N ASP A 64 -11.33 4.65 -8.05
CA ASP A 64 -11.54 4.58 -9.49
C ASP A 64 -13.02 4.88 -9.78
N TYR A 65 -13.27 5.62 -10.85
CA TYR A 65 -14.61 5.93 -11.32
C TYR A 65 -14.98 4.95 -12.43
N LYS A 66 -16.03 4.14 -12.19
CA LYS A 66 -16.61 3.28 -13.23
C LYS A 66 -16.95 4.11 -14.47
N GLN A 67 -16.56 3.56 -15.62
CA GLN A 67 -17.03 3.96 -16.95
C GLN A 67 -18.29 3.16 -17.30
#